data_AF-A0A378L5U8-F1
#
_entry.id   AF-A0A378L5U8-F1
#
_cell.length_a   1.000
_cell.length_b   1.000
_cell.length_c   1.000
_cell.angle_alpha   90.00
_cell.angle_beta   90.00
_cell.angle_gamma   90.00
#
_symmetry.space_group_name_H-M   'P 1'
#
loop_
_entity.id
_entity.type
_entity.pdbx_description
1 polymer ?
#
loop_
_entity_poly.entity_id
_entity_poly.type
_entity_poly.pdbx_seq_one_letter_code
_entity_poly.pdbx_strand_id
1 'polypeptide(L)'
;MLLTVSDLEKDIYLEAKGPLAQRIDFAWEIYSNEKSDEQHKKHALKFLIYAFDLTETEDINKQLISLMEERNKYKDQNPYYIPGKSPKLLSQLIEPAQRNLEDAEKQDSEMRKALQEARAKKEILSVNKESQEADRKLKIRYLSPEERAKHRIIIRDKRFLQNGEPVNTSGMMSHGKRGYAAFTLNANGELYIFEHNEGANRMAHSSMTAGSPVVAAGEIKIENGTLKAITTHSGHYKPSLFNIHRILEYFSHNNVDISQAIVVTFTNPSLKGVESKGVTMWMPTPVVRFETPADKVYKSIDKILDENIQSISRDIISYKSSMATSIYKIKDKVFRSTLTEDRTKVASDFVTELTEFKQKLNTNLTSVELDDTIKSLNKLITEHEERNRALAGGGRLESKFSSFKEHLLQLHSEYTDVAEQMKLRR
;
A
#
# COMPACT_ATOMS: atom_id res chain seq x y z
N MET A 1 26.47 -9.06 -12.02
CA MET A 1 26.79 -10.35 -12.67
C MET A 1 26.32 -10.22 -14.11
N LEU A 2 27.15 -10.54 -15.10
CA LEU A 2 26.74 -10.43 -16.51
C LEU A 2 25.99 -11.71 -16.89
N LEU A 3 24.77 -11.56 -17.39
CA LEU A 3 24.01 -12.65 -17.98
C LEU A 3 24.66 -13.07 -19.30
N THR A 4 24.62 -14.36 -19.56
CA THR A 4 25.17 -14.99 -20.77
C THR A 4 24.10 -15.83 -21.43
N VAL A 5 24.30 -16.16 -22.70
CA VAL A 5 23.34 -16.96 -23.47
C VAL A 5 23.09 -18.33 -22.82
N SER A 6 24.10 -18.94 -22.18
CA SER A 6 23.94 -20.18 -21.43
C SER A 6 22.99 -20.07 -20.23
N ASP A 7 22.76 -18.87 -19.70
CA ASP A 7 21.83 -18.69 -18.59
C ASP A 7 20.36 -18.87 -19.02
N LEU A 8 20.03 -18.65 -20.30
CA LEU A 8 18.64 -18.67 -20.80
C LEU A 8 17.93 -20.01 -20.57
N GLU A 9 18.67 -21.11 -20.52
CA GLU A 9 18.08 -22.44 -20.44
C GLU A 9 17.44 -22.71 -19.08
N LYS A 10 18.07 -22.24 -18.00
CA LYS A 10 17.68 -22.61 -16.63
C LYS A 10 17.96 -21.51 -15.61
N ASP A 11 19.14 -20.91 -15.68
CA ASP A 11 19.63 -20.04 -14.63
C ASP A 11 18.94 -18.68 -14.63
N ILE A 12 18.47 -18.21 -15.79
CA ILE A 12 17.76 -16.94 -15.93
C ILE A 12 16.50 -16.87 -15.05
N TYR A 13 15.95 -17.99 -14.59
CA TYR A 13 14.79 -17.99 -13.70
C TYR A 13 15.16 -17.70 -12.24
N LEU A 14 16.41 -17.93 -11.84
CA LEU A 14 16.90 -17.74 -10.47
C LEU A 14 17.04 -16.26 -10.13
N GLU A 15 16.46 -15.81 -9.01
CA GLU A 15 16.61 -14.44 -8.54
C GLU A 15 18.07 -14.10 -8.21
N ALA A 16 18.88 -15.11 -7.86
CA ALA A 16 20.32 -14.95 -7.68
C ALA A 16 21.09 -14.47 -8.93
N LYS A 17 20.51 -14.60 -10.13
CA LYS A 17 21.10 -14.07 -11.38
C LYS A 17 20.85 -12.58 -11.60
N GLY A 18 20.18 -11.91 -10.66
CA GLY A 18 20.07 -10.46 -10.61
C GLY A 18 18.64 -9.94 -10.75
N PRO A 19 18.49 -8.60 -10.80
CA PRO A 19 17.20 -7.94 -10.88
C PRO A 19 16.34 -8.46 -12.05
N LEU A 20 15.05 -8.68 -11.80
CA LEU A 20 14.13 -9.22 -12.82
C LEU A 20 14.09 -8.33 -14.08
N ALA A 21 14.12 -7.01 -13.91
CA ALA A 21 14.11 -6.05 -15.01
C ALA A 21 15.32 -6.21 -15.95
N GLN A 22 16.52 -6.45 -15.41
CA GLN A 22 17.73 -6.71 -16.21
C GLN A 22 17.65 -8.05 -16.93
N ARG A 23 17.08 -9.08 -16.27
CA ARG A 23 16.84 -10.39 -16.90
C ARG A 23 15.82 -10.30 -18.04
N ILE A 24 14.79 -9.47 -17.89
CA ILE A 24 13.80 -9.16 -18.93
C ILE A 24 14.47 -8.47 -20.11
N ASP A 25 15.28 -7.41 -19.86
CA ASP A 25 15.97 -6.69 -20.93
C ASP A 25 16.90 -7.61 -21.73
N PHE A 26 17.67 -8.46 -21.03
CA PHE A 26 18.54 -9.45 -21.66
C PHE A 26 17.76 -10.47 -22.51
N ALA A 27 16.68 -11.03 -21.98
CA ALA A 27 15.85 -11.97 -22.75
C ALA A 27 15.20 -11.27 -23.96
N TRP A 28 14.73 -10.03 -23.81
CA TRP A 28 14.17 -9.26 -24.91
C TRP A 28 15.18 -8.98 -26.02
N GLU A 29 16.42 -8.61 -25.66
CA GLU A 29 17.49 -8.39 -26.63
C GLU A 29 17.75 -9.64 -27.48
N ILE A 30 17.78 -10.82 -26.86
CA ILE A 30 17.96 -12.09 -27.56
C ILE A 30 16.74 -12.43 -28.43
N TYR A 31 15.53 -12.26 -27.88
CA TYR A 31 14.28 -12.62 -28.56
C TYR A 31 14.00 -11.74 -29.79
N SER A 32 14.18 -10.43 -29.65
CA SER A 32 13.87 -9.44 -30.71
C SER A 32 14.94 -9.33 -31.78
N ASN A 33 16.15 -9.85 -31.55
CA ASN A 33 17.23 -9.83 -32.52
C ASN A 33 17.06 -10.95 -33.57
N GLU A 34 16.84 -10.55 -34.82
CA GLU A 34 16.66 -11.47 -35.96
C GLU A 34 17.83 -12.45 -36.12
N LYS A 35 19.06 -12.03 -35.78
CA LYS A 35 20.29 -12.82 -35.93
C LYS A 35 20.52 -13.83 -34.79
N SER A 36 19.71 -13.79 -33.73
CA SER A 36 19.82 -14.76 -32.64
C SER A 36 19.43 -16.16 -33.12
N ASP A 37 20.13 -17.16 -32.59
CA ASP A 37 19.80 -18.57 -32.79
C ASP A 37 18.36 -18.89 -32.30
N GLU A 38 17.66 -19.75 -33.06
CA GLU A 38 16.25 -20.09 -32.82
C GLU A 38 16.01 -20.77 -31.46
N GLN A 39 16.95 -21.60 -30.99
CA GLN A 39 16.84 -22.22 -29.67
C GLN A 39 16.96 -21.15 -28.57
N HIS A 40 17.92 -20.23 -28.69
CA HIS A 40 18.05 -19.13 -27.73
C HIS A 40 16.83 -18.20 -27.74
N LYS A 41 16.28 -17.86 -28.91
CA LYS A 41 15.01 -17.10 -29.01
C LYS A 41 13.88 -17.83 -28.29
N LYS A 42 13.76 -19.16 -28.45
CA LYS A 42 12.74 -19.96 -27.77
C LYS A 42 12.89 -19.93 -26.25
N HIS A 43 14.12 -20.02 -25.73
CA HIS A 43 14.35 -19.92 -24.29
C HIS A 43 14.06 -18.52 -23.74
N ALA A 44 14.48 -17.47 -24.46
CA ALA A 44 14.17 -16.09 -24.13
C ALA A 44 12.66 -15.82 -24.11
N LEU A 45 11.92 -16.30 -25.13
CA LEU A 45 10.47 -16.21 -25.19
C LEU A 45 9.78 -16.87 -24.00
N LYS A 46 10.19 -18.09 -23.64
CA LYS A 46 9.68 -18.79 -22.46
C LYS A 46 9.90 -18.00 -21.19
N PHE A 47 11.09 -17.42 -21.03
CA PHE A 47 11.39 -16.57 -19.88
C PHE A 47 10.55 -15.29 -19.87
N LEU A 48 10.33 -14.64 -21.01
CA LEU A 48 9.49 -13.43 -21.08
C LEU A 48 8.03 -13.72 -20.76
N ILE A 49 7.47 -14.81 -21.30
CA ILE A 49 6.12 -15.31 -20.94
C ILE A 49 6.04 -15.54 -19.43
N TYR A 50 7.06 -16.20 -18.87
CA TYR A 50 7.18 -16.43 -17.42
C TYR A 50 7.33 -15.11 -16.64
N ALA A 51 8.13 -14.16 -17.10
CA ALA A 51 8.44 -12.94 -16.35
C ALA A 51 7.24 -11.97 -16.32
N PHE A 52 6.41 -11.97 -17.36
CA PHE A 52 5.21 -11.12 -17.47
C PHE A 52 3.91 -11.82 -17.08
N ASP A 53 3.93 -13.10 -16.70
CA ASP A 53 2.73 -13.90 -16.42
C ASP A 53 1.73 -13.93 -17.59
N LEU A 54 2.22 -14.08 -18.82
CA LEU A 54 1.35 -14.14 -20.00
C LEU A 54 0.62 -15.49 -20.04
N THR A 55 -0.70 -15.47 -19.84
CA THR A 55 -1.56 -16.65 -19.85
C THR A 55 -2.24 -16.89 -21.20
N GLU A 56 -2.46 -15.82 -21.98
CA GLU A 56 -3.04 -15.88 -23.32
C GLU A 56 -1.94 -16.05 -24.37
N THR A 57 -2.06 -17.07 -25.22
CA THR A 57 -1.04 -17.40 -26.22
C THR A 57 -1.28 -16.78 -27.60
N GLU A 58 -2.46 -16.17 -27.81
CA GLU A 58 -2.76 -15.40 -29.00
C GLU A 58 -1.97 -14.09 -29.01
N ASP A 59 -1.37 -13.73 -30.15
CA ASP A 59 -0.64 -12.48 -30.34
C ASP A 59 0.49 -12.19 -29.31
N ILE A 60 1.15 -13.21 -28.75
CA ILE A 60 2.25 -13.04 -27.77
C ILE A 60 3.27 -11.98 -28.20
N ASN A 61 3.63 -11.94 -29.49
CA ASN A 61 4.56 -10.93 -30.02
C ASN A 61 4.06 -9.51 -29.83
N LYS A 62 2.79 -9.25 -30.13
CA LYS A 62 2.18 -7.94 -29.97
C LYS A 62 2.10 -7.54 -28.49
N GLN A 63 1.75 -8.49 -27.62
CA GLN A 63 1.74 -8.27 -26.17
C GLN A 63 3.14 -7.91 -25.66
N LEU A 64 4.17 -8.69 -26.02
CA LEU A 64 5.55 -8.44 -25.61
C LEU A 64 6.10 -7.12 -26.15
N ILE A 65 5.81 -6.77 -27.41
CA ILE A 65 6.17 -5.47 -27.99
C ILE A 65 5.54 -4.34 -27.16
N SER A 66 4.24 -4.41 -26.89
CA SER A 66 3.54 -3.37 -26.11
C SER A 66 4.11 -3.23 -24.69
N LEU A 67 4.42 -4.34 -24.02
CA LEU A 67 5.03 -4.33 -22.69
C LEU A 67 6.43 -3.70 -22.74
N MET A 68 7.25 -4.08 -23.73
CA MET A 68 8.61 -3.56 -23.84
C MET A 68 8.65 -2.09 -24.30
N GLU A 69 7.69 -1.63 -25.10
CA GLU A 69 7.48 -0.21 -25.41
C GLU A 69 7.14 0.59 -24.15
N GLU A 70 6.22 0.09 -23.33
CA GLU A 70 5.89 0.70 -22.03
C GLU A 70 7.12 0.74 -21.11
N ARG A 71 7.87 -0.36 -21.03
CA ARG A 71 9.12 -0.39 -20.25
C ARG A 71 10.13 0.63 -20.78
N ASN A 72 10.37 0.70 -22.09
CA ASN A 72 11.32 1.63 -22.69
C ASN A 72 10.96 3.09 -22.41
N LYS A 73 9.68 3.42 -22.27
CA LYS A 73 9.22 4.77 -21.91
C LYS A 73 9.63 5.18 -20.49
N TYR A 74 9.72 4.24 -19.55
CA TYR A 74 9.92 4.54 -18.12
C TYR A 74 11.26 4.05 -17.55
N LYS A 75 11.97 3.15 -18.23
CA LYS A 75 13.17 2.50 -17.68
C LYS A 75 14.36 3.43 -17.43
N ASP A 76 14.46 4.53 -18.17
CA ASP A 76 15.54 5.51 -17.98
C ASP A 76 15.36 6.27 -16.65
N GLN A 77 14.11 6.46 -16.22
CA GLN A 77 13.74 7.08 -14.95
C GLN A 77 13.77 6.05 -13.81
N ASN A 78 13.32 4.82 -14.09
CA ASN A 78 13.32 3.71 -13.15
C ASN A 78 13.78 2.41 -13.84
N PRO A 79 15.07 2.06 -13.71
CA PRO A 79 15.61 0.86 -14.36
C PRO A 79 14.92 -0.45 -13.96
N TYR A 80 14.21 -0.49 -12.82
CA TYR A 80 13.54 -1.67 -12.28
C TYR A 80 12.04 -1.71 -12.57
N TYR A 81 11.49 -0.73 -13.26
CA TYR A 81 10.08 -0.70 -13.63
C TYR A 81 9.68 -1.87 -14.53
N ILE A 82 8.73 -2.70 -14.10
CA ILE A 82 8.19 -3.79 -14.90
C ILE A 82 6.71 -3.50 -15.21
N PRO A 83 6.34 -3.35 -16.50
CA PRO A 83 4.95 -3.18 -16.92
C PRO A 83 4.01 -4.22 -16.30
N GLY A 84 2.83 -3.77 -15.85
CA GLY A 84 1.84 -4.62 -15.18
C GLY A 84 2.23 -5.11 -13.78
N LYS A 85 3.47 -4.91 -13.32
CA LYS A 85 3.95 -5.34 -11.99
C LYS A 85 4.40 -4.18 -11.10
N SER A 86 4.79 -3.06 -11.69
CA SER A 86 5.23 -1.85 -10.98
C SER A 86 4.25 -0.69 -11.22
N PRO A 87 3.87 0.08 -10.19
CA PRO A 87 2.93 1.19 -10.34
C PRO A 87 3.55 2.36 -11.13
N LYS A 88 2.86 2.80 -12.20
CA LYS A 88 3.33 3.83 -13.15
C LYS A 88 3.71 5.18 -12.51
N LEU A 89 2.96 5.61 -11.49
CA LEU A 89 3.14 6.91 -10.82
C LEU A 89 4.08 6.83 -9.59
N LEU A 90 4.07 5.72 -8.84
CA LEU A 90 4.98 5.54 -7.70
C LEU A 90 6.42 5.24 -8.14
N SER A 91 6.59 4.59 -9.30
CA SER A 91 7.90 4.27 -9.87
C SER A 91 8.70 5.50 -10.29
N GLN A 92 8.03 6.61 -10.60
CA GLN A 92 8.68 7.88 -10.87
C GLN A 92 9.25 8.49 -9.58
N LEU A 93 8.66 8.17 -8.43
CA LEU A 93 8.97 8.84 -7.17
C LEU A 93 10.17 8.27 -6.41
N ILE A 94 10.62 7.05 -6.73
CA ILE A 94 11.52 6.30 -5.85
C ILE A 94 12.64 5.59 -6.66
N GLU A 95 13.85 6.11 -6.44
CA GLU A 95 15.21 5.65 -6.80
C GLU A 95 15.75 5.85 -8.22
N PRO A 96 16.90 6.55 -8.29
CA PRO A 96 18.14 5.98 -8.77
C PRO A 96 19.01 5.53 -7.59
N ALA A 97 19.72 4.41 -7.80
CA ALA A 97 20.70 3.86 -6.88
C ALA A 97 21.61 4.95 -6.32
N GLN A 98 21.80 4.96 -4.99
CA GLN A 98 22.83 5.69 -4.21
C GLN A 98 22.40 6.91 -3.36
N ARG A 99 21.12 7.19 -3.10
CA ARG A 99 20.80 8.39 -2.29
C ARG A 99 19.81 8.10 -1.17
N ASN A 100 20.21 8.42 0.06
CA ASN A 100 19.27 8.52 1.17
C ASN A 100 18.22 9.61 0.84
N LEU A 101 17.04 9.52 1.46
CA LEU A 101 15.91 10.42 1.17
C LEU A 101 16.24 11.92 1.25
N GLU A 102 17.21 12.33 2.07
CA GLU A 102 17.61 13.72 2.17
C GLU A 102 18.37 14.23 0.94
N ASP A 103 19.16 13.36 0.31
CA ASP A 103 19.88 13.69 -0.93
C ASP A 103 18.91 13.73 -2.13
N ALA A 104 17.84 12.92 -2.10
CA ALA A 104 16.74 13.00 -3.06
C ALA A 104 15.87 14.26 -2.87
N GLU A 105 15.54 14.61 -1.61
CA GLU A 105 14.78 15.82 -1.25
C GLU A 105 15.47 17.14 -1.62
N LYS A 106 16.79 17.13 -1.86
CA LYS A 106 17.58 18.33 -2.18
C LYS A 106 17.71 18.61 -3.68
N GLN A 107 17.44 17.65 -4.56
CA GLN A 107 17.77 17.77 -5.99
C GLN A 107 16.60 18.05 -6.92
N ASP A 108 15.37 17.66 -6.55
CA ASP A 108 14.18 17.87 -7.38
C ASP A 108 13.01 18.32 -6.50
N SER A 109 12.51 19.54 -6.74
CA SER A 109 11.46 20.17 -5.93
C SER A 109 10.08 19.53 -6.10
N GLU A 110 9.76 19.04 -7.30
CA GLU A 110 8.48 18.36 -7.59
C GLU A 110 8.49 16.97 -6.94
N MET A 111 9.59 16.24 -7.11
CA MET A 111 9.85 14.95 -6.47
C MET A 111 9.75 15.03 -4.95
N ARG A 112 10.41 16.03 -4.36
CA ARG A 112 10.38 16.29 -2.92
C ARG A 112 8.96 16.50 -2.43
N LYS A 113 8.17 17.33 -3.13
CA LYS A 113 6.79 17.62 -2.76
C LYS A 113 5.94 16.35 -2.80
N ALA A 114 6.04 15.56 -3.88
CA ALA A 114 5.32 14.31 -4.01
C ALA A 114 5.70 13.27 -2.95
N LEU A 115 6.99 13.13 -2.61
CA LEU A 115 7.44 12.24 -1.53
C LEU A 115 6.99 12.71 -0.14
N GLN A 116 6.96 14.03 0.10
CA GLN A 116 6.44 14.60 1.35
C GLN A 116 4.94 14.37 1.47
N GLU A 117 4.19 14.55 0.38
CA GLU A 117 2.75 14.26 0.32
C GLU A 117 2.47 12.77 0.54
N ALA A 118 3.18 11.87 -0.16
CA ALA A 118 3.04 10.42 0.00
C ALA A 118 3.39 9.94 1.43
N ARG A 119 4.40 10.55 2.07
CA ARG A 119 4.73 10.30 3.49
C ARG A 119 3.66 10.83 4.44
N ALA A 120 3.17 12.05 4.22
CA ALA A 120 2.11 12.64 5.03
C ALA A 120 0.83 11.78 4.97
N LYS A 121 0.58 11.15 3.82
CA LYS A 121 -0.51 10.18 3.59
C LYS A 121 -0.15 8.74 3.99
N LYS A 122 1.06 8.46 4.48
CA LYS A 122 1.57 7.11 4.79
C LYS A 122 1.45 6.06 3.69
N GLU A 123 1.44 6.50 2.44
CA GLU A 123 1.55 5.62 1.28
C GLU A 123 2.93 4.95 1.24
N ILE A 124 3.93 5.62 1.84
CA ILE A 124 5.28 5.12 1.98
C ILE A 124 5.76 5.27 3.43
N LEU A 125 6.44 4.24 3.93
CA LEU A 125 7.21 4.27 5.16
C LEU A 125 8.65 4.64 4.83
N SER A 126 9.24 5.51 5.63
CA SER A 126 10.64 5.89 5.49
C SER A 126 11.36 5.83 6.83
N VAL A 127 12.65 5.51 6.79
CA VAL A 127 13.50 5.52 7.97
C VAL A 127 13.70 6.97 8.43
N ASN A 128 13.34 7.27 9.68
CA ASN A 128 13.57 8.60 10.26
C ASN A 128 15.07 8.85 10.54
N LYS A 129 15.45 10.11 10.78
CA LYS A 129 16.86 10.51 11.02
C LYS A 129 17.53 9.72 12.14
N GLU A 130 16.88 9.63 13.30
CA GLU A 130 17.42 8.92 14.48
C GLU A 130 17.72 7.46 14.16
N SER A 131 16.85 6.84 13.37
CA SER A 131 16.99 5.46 12.93
C SER A 131 18.09 5.28 11.89
N GLN A 132 18.26 6.23 10.96
CA GLN A 132 19.39 6.23 10.03
C GLN A 132 20.73 6.36 10.78
N GLU A 133 20.76 7.17 11.85
CA GLU A 133 21.93 7.28 12.72
C GLU A 133 22.19 6.00 13.52
N ALA A 134 21.14 5.33 13.98
CA ALA A 134 21.24 4.03 14.63
C ALA A 134 21.80 2.96 13.66
N ASP A 135 21.28 2.88 12.44
CA ASP A 135 21.78 2.01 11.37
C ASP A 135 23.27 2.28 11.09
N ARG A 136 23.66 3.56 11.01
CA ARG A 136 25.06 3.96 10.84
C ARG A 136 25.95 3.49 11.98
N LYS A 137 25.50 3.64 13.24
CA LYS A 137 26.22 3.17 14.44
C LYS A 137 26.37 1.65 14.44
N LEU A 138 25.32 0.92 14.04
CA LEU A 138 25.31 -0.54 13.94
C LEU A 138 25.99 -1.08 12.68
N LYS A 139 26.47 -0.18 11.79
CA LYS A 139 27.11 -0.51 10.51
C LYS A 139 26.25 -1.45 9.66
N ILE A 140 24.95 -1.17 9.62
CA ILE A 140 24.00 -1.88 8.76
C ILE A 140 24.45 -1.77 7.30
N ARG A 141 24.47 -2.90 6.60
CA ARG A 141 24.88 -2.96 5.19
C ARG A 141 23.70 -2.63 4.30
N TYR A 142 23.85 -1.64 3.43
CA TYR A 142 22.95 -1.42 2.31
C TYR A 142 23.38 -2.32 1.16
N LEU A 143 22.47 -3.18 0.70
CA LEU A 143 22.77 -4.17 -0.31
C LEU A 143 22.69 -3.59 -1.72
N SER A 144 23.60 -4.03 -2.60
CA SER A 144 23.49 -3.73 -4.03
C SER A 144 22.21 -4.36 -4.61
N PRO A 145 21.70 -3.88 -5.76
CA PRO A 145 20.57 -4.50 -6.44
C PRO A 145 20.75 -6.02 -6.68
N GLU A 146 21.97 -6.46 -7.02
CA GLU A 146 22.31 -7.87 -7.22
C GLU A 146 22.30 -8.67 -5.91
N GLU A 147 22.76 -8.06 -4.81
CA GLU A 147 22.68 -8.68 -3.48
C GLU A 147 21.22 -8.77 -3.01
N ARG A 148 20.41 -7.73 -3.23
CA ARG A 148 18.97 -7.68 -2.91
C ARG A 148 18.19 -8.73 -3.68
N ALA A 149 18.51 -8.94 -4.96
CA ALA A 149 17.84 -9.93 -5.80
C ALA A 149 17.84 -11.33 -5.17
N LYS A 150 18.90 -11.72 -4.43
CA LYS A 150 18.97 -13.02 -3.73
C LYS A 150 17.90 -13.21 -2.65
N HIS A 151 17.34 -12.11 -2.13
CA HIS A 151 16.29 -12.11 -1.10
C HIS A 151 14.89 -11.90 -1.67
N ARG A 152 14.78 -11.76 -3.00
CA ARG A 152 13.52 -11.47 -3.66
C ARG A 152 12.61 -12.69 -3.62
N ILE A 153 11.34 -12.42 -3.31
CA ILE A 153 10.27 -13.41 -3.29
C ILE A 153 9.32 -13.10 -4.44
N ILE A 154 8.96 -14.15 -5.19
CA ILE A 154 7.97 -14.08 -6.25
C ILE A 154 6.69 -14.75 -5.75
N ILE A 155 5.55 -14.13 -6.03
CA ILE A 155 4.25 -14.76 -5.79
C ILE A 155 3.78 -15.35 -7.12
N ARG A 156 3.58 -16.66 -7.15
CA ARG A 156 3.05 -17.39 -8.31
C ARG A 156 2.28 -18.60 -7.83
N ASP A 157 1.23 -18.96 -8.56
CA ASP A 157 0.33 -20.06 -8.21
C ASP A 157 -0.17 -19.97 -6.75
N LYS A 158 -0.48 -18.73 -6.33
CA LYS A 158 -0.96 -18.39 -4.98
C LYS A 158 0.05 -18.67 -3.85
N ARG A 159 1.32 -18.90 -4.18
CA ARG A 159 2.40 -19.26 -3.25
C ARG A 159 3.56 -18.29 -3.31
N PHE A 160 4.22 -18.12 -2.16
CA PHE A 160 5.51 -17.42 -2.06
C PHE A 160 6.64 -18.35 -2.46
N LEU A 161 7.38 -17.98 -3.50
CA LEU A 161 8.48 -18.75 -4.06
C LEU A 161 9.78 -17.95 -4.01
N GLN A 162 10.90 -18.65 -3.79
CA GLN A 162 12.25 -18.14 -3.94
C GLN A 162 13.07 -19.14 -4.75
N ASN A 163 13.66 -18.70 -5.85
CA ASN A 163 14.36 -19.56 -6.81
C ASN A 163 13.52 -20.77 -7.27
N GLY A 164 12.21 -20.56 -7.44
CA GLY A 164 11.25 -21.59 -7.84
C GLY A 164 10.74 -22.51 -6.71
N GLU A 165 11.32 -22.43 -5.51
CA GLU A 165 10.95 -23.30 -4.38
C GLU A 165 10.02 -22.59 -3.39
N PRO A 166 9.05 -23.30 -2.77
CA PRO A 166 8.19 -22.72 -1.75
C PRO A 166 8.97 -22.19 -0.54
N VAL A 167 8.74 -20.92 -0.20
CA VAL A 167 9.40 -20.27 0.95
C VAL A 167 8.96 -20.93 2.25
N ASN A 168 9.92 -21.13 3.17
CA ASN A 168 9.64 -21.62 4.51
C ASN A 168 10.48 -20.85 5.54
N THR A 169 9.82 -20.10 6.42
CA THR A 169 10.49 -19.27 7.43
C THR A 169 10.71 -20.00 8.75
N SER A 170 10.30 -21.27 8.90
CA SER A 170 10.40 -22.04 10.16
C SER A 170 11.82 -22.13 10.73
N GLY A 171 12.84 -22.13 9.85
CA GLY A 171 14.25 -22.11 10.22
C GLY A 171 14.86 -20.73 10.43
N MET A 172 14.12 -19.66 10.07
CA MET A 172 14.61 -18.28 10.12
C MET A 172 14.34 -17.62 11.46
N MET A 173 15.07 -16.54 11.71
CA MET A 173 14.90 -15.71 12.90
C MET A 173 14.82 -14.21 12.56
N SER A 174 13.92 -13.50 13.25
CA SER A 174 13.77 -12.05 13.15
C SER A 174 13.42 -11.43 14.50
N HIS A 175 14.20 -10.45 14.96
CA HIS A 175 14.15 -9.83 16.29
C HIS A 175 13.85 -10.85 17.40
N GLY A 176 14.70 -11.89 17.47
CA GLY A 176 14.61 -12.97 18.45
C GLY A 176 13.44 -13.96 18.28
N LYS A 177 12.62 -13.82 17.24
CA LYS A 177 11.47 -14.71 16.99
C LYS A 177 11.82 -15.75 15.95
N ARG A 178 11.83 -17.02 16.38
CA ARG A 178 11.98 -18.18 15.48
C ARG A 178 10.73 -18.37 14.62
N GLY A 179 10.93 -18.74 13.37
CA GLY A 179 9.85 -18.95 12.43
C GLY A 179 9.41 -17.68 11.69
N TYR A 180 9.98 -16.53 12.04
CA TYR A 180 9.70 -15.24 11.40
C TYR A 180 10.91 -14.75 10.63
N ALA A 181 10.65 -14.07 9.53
CA ALA A 181 11.65 -13.36 8.75
C ALA A 181 11.23 -11.89 8.60
N ALA A 182 12.17 -10.98 8.46
CA ALA A 182 11.89 -9.60 8.11
C ALA A 182 11.44 -9.53 6.64
N PHE A 183 10.52 -8.61 6.33
CA PHE A 183 10.15 -8.33 4.94
C PHE A 183 10.11 -6.84 4.64
N THR A 184 10.33 -6.51 3.38
CA THR A 184 10.04 -5.19 2.80
C THR A 184 9.30 -5.36 1.48
N LEU A 185 8.31 -4.49 1.24
CA LEU A 185 7.67 -4.30 -0.06
C LEU A 185 8.00 -2.89 -0.54
N ASN A 186 8.82 -2.77 -1.57
CA ASN A 186 9.18 -1.46 -2.11
C ASN A 186 8.09 -0.91 -3.06
N ALA A 187 8.27 0.34 -3.49
CA ALA A 187 7.36 1.02 -4.41
C ALA A 187 7.25 0.36 -5.79
N ASN A 188 8.23 -0.45 -6.20
CA ASN A 188 8.20 -1.20 -7.47
C ASN A 188 7.42 -2.51 -7.37
N GLY A 189 6.83 -2.82 -6.21
CA GLY A 189 6.15 -4.09 -5.95
C GLY A 189 7.10 -5.25 -5.67
N GLU A 190 8.36 -4.97 -5.33
CA GLU A 190 9.34 -6.01 -5.03
C GLU A 190 9.28 -6.39 -3.56
N LEU A 191 8.92 -7.65 -3.29
CA LEU A 191 8.90 -8.26 -1.97
C LEU A 191 10.26 -8.92 -1.68
N TYR A 192 10.86 -8.55 -0.56
CA TYR A 192 12.09 -9.17 -0.06
C TYR A 192 11.82 -9.82 1.29
N ILE A 193 12.38 -11.02 1.52
CA ILE A 193 12.34 -11.73 2.81
C ILE A 193 13.76 -12.13 3.22
N PHE A 194 14.12 -11.86 4.47
CA PHE A 194 15.49 -12.09 4.98
C PHE A 194 15.52 -12.20 6.51
N GLU A 195 16.61 -12.71 7.06
CA GLU A 195 16.82 -12.79 8.51
C GLU A 195 17.23 -11.44 9.08
N HIS A 196 16.66 -11.06 10.22
CA HIS A 196 17.01 -9.84 10.94
C HIS A 196 17.38 -10.18 12.38
N ASN A 197 18.68 -10.37 12.63
CA ASN A 197 19.22 -10.73 13.95
C ASN A 197 19.67 -9.48 14.73
N GLU A 198 18.82 -8.45 14.80
CA GLU A 198 19.05 -7.20 15.55
C GLU A 198 20.44 -6.56 15.28
N GLY A 199 20.85 -6.52 14.02
CA GLY A 199 22.15 -5.97 13.61
C GLY A 199 23.34 -6.93 13.77
N ALA A 200 23.20 -8.11 14.38
CA ALA A 200 24.28 -9.08 14.51
C ALA A 200 24.78 -9.61 13.15
N ASN A 201 23.87 -9.77 12.18
CA ASN A 201 24.20 -10.07 10.78
C ASN A 201 24.41 -8.81 9.92
N ARG A 202 24.39 -7.61 10.52
CA ARG A 202 24.42 -6.29 9.87
C ARG A 202 23.33 -6.09 8.81
N MET A 203 22.20 -6.80 8.95
CA MET A 203 21.03 -6.65 8.09
C MET A 203 19.88 -6.03 8.88
N ALA A 204 19.18 -5.12 8.22
CA ALA A 204 17.92 -4.55 8.70
C ALA A 204 16.99 -4.32 7.50
N HIS A 205 15.76 -3.85 7.74
CA HIS A 205 14.80 -3.49 6.69
C HIS A 205 15.38 -2.52 5.66
N SER A 206 16.16 -1.53 6.11
CA SER A 206 16.84 -0.55 5.24
C SER A 206 17.87 -1.19 4.30
N SER A 207 18.40 -2.38 4.63
CA SER A 207 19.34 -3.11 3.76
C SER A 207 18.73 -3.48 2.41
N MET A 208 17.42 -3.81 2.38
CA MET A 208 16.71 -4.23 1.17
C MET A 208 16.24 -3.08 0.28
N THR A 209 16.38 -1.84 0.76
CA THR A 209 16.00 -0.64 0.00
C THR A 209 17.11 0.38 -0.10
N ALA A 210 18.32 0.07 0.40
CA ALA A 210 19.38 1.05 0.56
C ALA A 210 18.92 2.34 1.26
N GLY A 211 17.96 2.21 2.19
CA GLY A 211 17.34 3.32 2.93
C GLY A 211 16.14 3.99 2.25
N SER A 212 15.76 3.57 1.04
CA SER A 212 14.60 4.14 0.33
C SER A 212 13.27 3.82 0.99
N PRO A 213 12.22 4.61 0.69
CA PRO A 213 10.88 4.34 1.20
C PRO A 213 10.32 3.01 0.69
N VAL A 214 9.46 2.42 1.51
CA VAL A 214 8.76 1.16 1.25
C VAL A 214 7.26 1.36 1.40
N VAL A 215 6.45 0.59 0.68
CA VAL A 215 5.00 0.55 0.88
C VAL A 215 4.68 -0.08 2.24
N ALA A 216 5.40 -1.16 2.56
CA ALA A 216 5.25 -1.90 3.80
C ALA A 216 6.58 -2.53 4.24
N ALA A 217 6.72 -2.69 5.55
CA ALA A 217 7.82 -3.41 6.18
C ALA A 217 7.32 -4.04 7.48
N GLY A 218 7.90 -5.16 7.89
CA GLY A 218 7.48 -5.87 9.09
C GLY A 218 8.17 -7.22 9.21
N GLU A 219 7.51 -8.16 9.87
CA GLU A 219 7.90 -9.58 9.84
C GLU A 219 6.81 -10.41 9.22
N ILE A 220 7.21 -11.53 8.63
CA ILE A 220 6.33 -12.46 7.95
C ILE A 220 6.68 -13.88 8.36
N LYS A 221 5.64 -14.71 8.50
CA LYS A 221 5.74 -16.14 8.69
C LYS A 221 5.11 -16.84 7.49
N ILE A 222 5.89 -17.70 6.84
CA ILE A 222 5.47 -18.48 5.67
C ILE A 222 5.84 -19.93 5.92
N GLU A 223 4.89 -20.83 5.66
CA GLU A 223 5.11 -22.27 5.73
C GLU A 223 4.74 -22.88 4.38
N ASN A 224 5.71 -23.53 3.73
CA ASN A 224 5.54 -24.17 2.41
C ASN A 224 4.86 -23.25 1.38
N GLY A 225 5.38 -22.02 1.25
CA GLY A 225 4.87 -21.00 0.34
C GLY A 225 3.50 -20.42 0.71
N THR A 226 2.96 -20.72 1.90
CA THR A 226 1.65 -20.21 2.37
C THR A 226 1.83 -19.18 3.49
N LEU A 227 1.15 -18.03 3.39
CA LEU A 227 1.15 -17.01 4.44
C LEU A 227 0.52 -17.55 5.73
N LYS A 228 1.20 -17.35 6.86
CA LYS A 228 0.69 -17.72 8.19
C LYS A 228 0.55 -16.55 9.14
N ALA A 229 1.49 -15.61 9.11
CA ALA A 229 1.40 -14.42 9.94
C ALA A 229 2.15 -13.22 9.36
N ILE A 230 1.71 -12.03 9.73
CA ILE A 230 2.42 -10.77 9.53
C ILE A 230 2.50 -10.06 10.88
N THR A 231 3.64 -9.43 11.21
CA THR A 231 3.76 -8.56 12.38
C THR A 231 4.14 -7.15 11.97
N THR A 232 3.72 -6.16 12.76
CA THR A 232 4.15 -4.75 12.58
C THR A 232 5.58 -4.49 13.06
N HIS A 233 6.35 -5.51 13.44
CA HIS A 233 7.69 -5.33 13.99
C HIS A 233 8.70 -5.11 12.84
N SER A 234 9.11 -3.87 12.62
CA SER A 234 10.08 -3.53 11.55
C SER A 234 11.26 -2.70 12.05
N GLY A 235 11.45 -2.66 13.37
CA GLY A 235 12.32 -1.69 14.04
C GLY A 235 11.89 -0.26 13.73
N HIS A 236 12.57 0.35 12.77
CA HIS A 236 12.52 1.79 12.48
C HIS A 236 11.36 2.24 11.58
N TYR A 237 10.79 1.34 10.78
CA TYR A 237 9.71 1.71 9.84
C TYR A 237 8.33 1.81 10.48
N LYS A 238 8.10 1.16 11.64
CA LYS A 238 6.88 1.25 12.47
C LYS A 238 5.56 1.29 11.64
N PRO A 239 5.27 0.23 10.85
CA PRO A 239 4.09 0.17 9.99
C PRO A 239 2.80 0.39 10.77
N SER A 240 1.90 1.17 10.19
CA SER A 240 0.53 1.32 10.67
C SER A 240 -0.35 0.15 10.20
N LEU A 241 -1.57 0.04 10.73
CA LEU A 241 -2.58 -0.90 10.20
C LEU A 241 -2.87 -0.67 8.71
N PHE A 242 -2.78 0.57 8.23
CA PHE A 242 -2.92 0.86 6.81
C PHE A 242 -1.78 0.22 6.00
N ASN A 243 -0.53 0.31 6.46
CA ASN A 243 0.58 -0.37 5.77
C ASN A 243 0.40 -1.90 5.78
N ILE A 244 -0.22 -2.45 6.84
CA ILE A 244 -0.59 -3.88 6.88
C ILE A 244 -1.71 -4.20 5.89
N HIS A 245 -2.74 -3.36 5.79
CA HIS A 245 -3.76 -3.50 4.75
C HIS A 245 -3.14 -3.51 3.35
N ARG A 246 -2.22 -2.59 3.06
CA ARG A 246 -1.54 -2.49 1.74
C ARG A 246 -0.79 -3.76 1.37
N ILE A 247 -0.09 -4.39 2.31
CA ILE A 247 0.62 -5.64 2.03
C ILE A 247 -0.37 -6.82 1.85
N LEU A 248 -1.46 -6.85 2.62
CA LEU A 248 -2.51 -7.87 2.47
C LEU A 248 -3.27 -7.72 1.14
N GLU A 249 -3.56 -6.48 0.74
CA GLU A 249 -4.09 -6.12 -0.57
C GLU A 249 -3.16 -6.59 -1.69
N TYR A 250 -1.86 -6.30 -1.58
CA TYR A 250 -0.86 -6.80 -2.53
C TYR A 250 -0.86 -8.33 -2.62
N PHE A 251 -0.95 -9.04 -1.49
CA PHE A 251 -1.03 -10.51 -1.47
C PHE A 251 -2.34 -11.03 -2.10
N SER A 252 -3.48 -10.45 -1.74
CA SER A 252 -4.79 -10.80 -2.25
C SER A 252 -4.88 -10.61 -3.77
N HIS A 253 -4.38 -9.49 -4.30
CA HIS A 253 -4.30 -9.22 -5.74
C HIS A 253 -3.42 -10.22 -6.48
N ASN A 254 -2.37 -10.74 -5.83
CA ASN A 254 -1.55 -11.83 -6.36
C ASN A 254 -2.11 -13.23 -5.99
N ASN A 255 -3.42 -13.30 -5.69
CA ASN A 255 -4.20 -14.50 -5.41
C ASN A 255 -3.72 -15.35 -4.21
N VAL A 256 -2.93 -14.78 -3.30
CA VAL A 256 -2.56 -15.45 -2.05
C VAL A 256 -3.78 -15.52 -1.14
N ASP A 257 -4.03 -16.70 -0.57
CA ASP A 257 -5.04 -16.85 0.46
C ASP A 257 -4.58 -16.20 1.78
N ILE A 258 -5.18 -15.08 2.14
CA ILE A 258 -4.93 -14.37 3.41
C ILE A 258 -5.86 -14.83 4.55
N SER A 259 -6.89 -15.66 4.28
CA SER A 259 -7.93 -15.99 5.26
C SER A 259 -7.42 -16.82 6.44
N GLN A 260 -6.34 -17.58 6.23
CA GLN A 260 -5.70 -18.42 7.24
C GLN A 260 -4.54 -17.72 7.95
N ALA A 261 -4.26 -16.46 7.62
CA ALA A 261 -3.18 -15.70 8.21
C ALA A 261 -3.66 -14.84 9.38
N ILE A 262 -2.75 -14.57 10.32
CA ILE A 262 -2.97 -13.62 11.41
C ILE A 262 -2.07 -12.40 11.27
N VAL A 263 -2.58 -11.25 11.68
CA VAL A 263 -1.82 -10.00 11.85
C VAL A 263 -1.58 -9.80 13.34
N VAL A 264 -0.32 -9.57 13.70
CA VAL A 264 0.12 -9.28 15.07
C VAL A 264 0.57 -7.83 15.18
N THR A 265 -0.12 -7.05 16.00
CA THR A 265 0.21 -5.63 16.24
C THR A 265 0.66 -5.39 17.68
N PHE A 266 1.36 -4.27 17.87
CA PHE A 266 1.87 -3.81 19.16
C PHE A 266 0.90 -2.82 19.83
N THR A 267 0.12 -2.11 19.02
CA THR A 267 -0.99 -1.26 19.43
C THR A 267 -2.31 -2.00 19.27
N ASN A 268 -3.29 -1.73 20.13
CA ASN A 268 -4.59 -2.42 20.14
C ASN A 268 -5.47 -1.99 18.94
N PRO A 269 -5.70 -2.85 17.94
CA PRO A 269 -6.54 -2.54 16.78
C PRO A 269 -8.01 -2.27 17.15
N SER A 270 -8.48 -2.79 18.29
CA SER A 270 -9.87 -2.59 18.72
C SER A 270 -10.19 -1.13 19.05
N LEU A 271 -9.17 -0.32 19.35
CA LEU A 271 -9.32 1.14 19.48
C LEU A 271 -9.72 1.82 18.15
N LYS A 272 -9.48 1.14 17.02
CA LYS A 272 -9.80 1.59 15.66
C LYS A 272 -10.96 0.78 15.06
N GLY A 273 -11.80 0.14 15.89
CA GLY A 273 -12.94 -0.66 15.44
C GLY A 273 -12.58 -2.00 14.81
N VAL A 274 -11.32 -2.41 14.84
CA VAL A 274 -10.86 -3.70 14.30
C VAL A 274 -10.77 -4.71 15.43
N GLU A 275 -11.66 -5.70 15.41
CA GLU A 275 -11.69 -6.75 16.44
C GLU A 275 -10.33 -7.47 16.54
N SER A 276 -9.82 -7.60 17.76
CA SER A 276 -8.52 -8.22 18.01
C SER A 276 -8.51 -8.97 19.34
N LYS A 277 -7.70 -10.02 19.43
CA LYS A 277 -7.48 -10.78 20.66
C LYS A 277 -6.12 -10.42 21.24
N GLY A 278 -6.10 -10.02 22.52
CA GLY A 278 -4.85 -9.89 23.27
C GLY A 278 -4.19 -11.26 23.46
N VAL A 279 -2.92 -11.37 23.07
CA VAL A 279 -2.11 -12.58 23.23
C VAL A 279 -0.77 -12.23 23.89
N THR A 280 -0.29 -13.12 24.74
CA THR A 280 1.05 -12.99 25.34
C THR A 280 2.06 -13.62 24.40
N MET A 281 2.92 -12.81 23.80
CA MET A 281 4.01 -13.30 22.95
C MET A 281 5.32 -13.31 23.75
N TRP A 282 6.05 -14.43 23.68
CA TRP A 282 7.40 -14.52 24.22
C TRP A 282 8.39 -13.86 23.26
N MET A 283 8.73 -12.61 23.57
CA MET A 283 10.01 -11.97 23.26
C MET A 283 10.79 -11.92 24.61
N PRO A 284 12.07 -11.52 24.75
CA PRO A 284 12.85 -11.76 25.99
C PRO A 284 12.17 -11.36 27.32
N THR A 285 11.15 -10.49 27.29
CA THR A 285 10.10 -10.38 28.32
C THR A 285 8.70 -10.59 27.73
N PRO A 286 7.73 -11.14 28.50
CA PRO A 286 6.36 -11.33 28.02
C PRO A 286 5.69 -9.98 27.80
N VAL A 287 5.20 -9.74 26.58
CA VAL A 287 4.47 -8.52 26.24
C VAL A 287 3.15 -8.88 25.57
N VAL A 288 2.09 -8.15 25.93
CA VAL A 288 0.80 -8.27 25.26
C VAL A 288 0.91 -7.73 23.84
N ARG A 289 0.49 -8.55 22.89
CA ARG A 289 0.29 -8.22 21.48
C ARG A 289 -1.16 -8.47 21.12
N PHE A 290 -1.56 -7.99 19.95
CA PHE A 290 -2.93 -8.14 19.49
C PHE A 290 -2.94 -8.93 18.19
N GLU A 291 -3.63 -10.06 18.20
CA GLU A 291 -3.86 -10.89 17.02
C GLU A 291 -5.21 -10.54 16.40
N THR A 292 -5.19 -10.30 15.09
CA THR A 292 -6.38 -10.12 14.27
C THR A 292 -6.28 -11.01 13.03
N PRO A 293 -7.31 -11.77 12.64
CA PRO A 293 -7.35 -12.44 11.35
C PRO A 293 -7.05 -11.47 10.20
N ALA A 294 -6.17 -11.85 9.28
CA ALA A 294 -5.72 -10.94 8.23
C ALA A 294 -6.87 -10.50 7.31
N ASP A 295 -7.84 -11.36 7.03
CA ASP A 295 -9.02 -10.99 6.24
C ASP A 295 -9.91 -9.95 6.95
N LYS A 296 -9.95 -9.94 8.29
CA LYS A 296 -10.63 -8.90 9.07
C LYS A 296 -9.89 -7.56 8.99
N VAL A 297 -8.56 -7.57 9.04
CA VAL A 297 -7.76 -6.34 8.82
C VAL A 297 -7.99 -5.82 7.41
N TYR A 298 -7.98 -6.71 6.41
CA TYR A 298 -8.22 -6.36 5.02
C TYR A 298 -9.62 -5.73 4.83
N LYS A 299 -10.68 -6.40 5.30
CA LYS A 299 -12.07 -5.89 5.16
C LYS A 299 -12.42 -4.70 6.06
N SER A 300 -11.64 -4.44 7.11
CA SER A 300 -11.99 -3.38 8.08
C SER A 300 -11.98 -1.98 7.48
N ILE A 301 -11.16 -1.74 6.45
CA ILE A 301 -11.11 -0.44 5.77
C ILE A 301 -12.43 -0.15 5.05
N ASP A 302 -12.91 -1.11 4.27
CA ASP A 302 -14.20 -1.00 3.56
C ASP A 302 -15.35 -0.86 4.54
N LYS A 303 -15.35 -1.65 5.63
CA LYS A 303 -16.37 -1.56 6.68
C LYS A 303 -16.45 -0.16 7.29
N ILE A 304 -15.31 0.46 7.55
CA ILE A 304 -15.29 1.77 8.23
C ILE A 304 -15.68 2.90 7.27
N LEU A 305 -15.33 2.83 5.98
CA LEU A 305 -15.92 3.72 4.97
C LEU A 305 -17.45 3.58 4.93
N ASP A 306 -17.94 2.34 4.92
CA ASP A 306 -19.37 2.05 4.90
C ASP A 306 -20.10 2.60 6.13
N GLU A 307 -19.53 2.44 7.33
CA GLU A 307 -20.08 2.97 8.58
C GLU A 307 -20.10 4.51 8.58
N ASN A 308 -19.06 5.15 8.03
CA ASN A 308 -19.01 6.61 7.90
C ASN A 308 -20.08 7.14 6.93
N ILE A 309 -20.21 6.54 5.75
CA ILE A 309 -21.25 6.91 4.76
C ILE A 309 -22.65 6.72 5.35
N GLN A 310 -22.88 5.63 6.09
CA GLN A 310 -24.15 5.38 6.78
C GLN A 310 -24.42 6.39 7.90
N SER A 311 -23.39 6.80 8.65
CA SER A 311 -23.51 7.82 9.68
C SER A 311 -23.91 9.17 9.08
N ILE A 312 -23.23 9.61 8.02
CA ILE A 312 -23.54 10.82 7.25
C ILE A 312 -25.01 10.79 6.77
N SER A 313 -25.43 9.67 6.19
CA SER A 313 -26.81 9.49 5.70
C SER A 313 -27.84 9.62 6.82
N ARG A 314 -27.62 8.98 7.98
CA ARG A 314 -28.51 9.06 9.15
C ARG A 314 -28.62 10.49 9.68
N ASP A 315 -27.50 11.20 9.77
CA ASP A 315 -27.47 12.56 10.27
C ASP A 315 -28.24 13.54 9.39
N ILE A 316 -28.18 13.38 8.07
CA ILE A 316 -28.95 14.22 7.14
C ILE A 316 -30.44 13.87 7.16
N ILE A 317 -30.80 12.58 7.27
CA ILE A 317 -32.21 12.17 7.45
C ILE A 317 -32.78 12.79 8.75
N SER A 318 -32.01 12.76 9.83
CA SER A 318 -32.38 13.39 11.12
C SER A 318 -32.49 14.92 11.01
N TYR A 319 -31.59 15.56 10.27
CA TYR A 319 -31.71 16.99 9.97
C TYR A 319 -33.02 17.30 9.23
N LYS A 320 -33.33 16.56 8.16
CA LYS A 320 -34.55 16.73 7.35
C LYS A 320 -35.82 16.54 8.18
N SER A 321 -35.89 15.50 9.01
CA SER A 321 -37.05 15.26 9.89
C SER A 321 -37.22 16.40 10.90
N SER A 322 -36.12 16.97 11.40
CA SER A 322 -36.17 18.12 12.30
C SER A 322 -36.64 19.41 11.62
N MET A 323 -36.30 19.63 10.34
CA MET A 323 -36.77 20.79 9.55
C MET A 323 -38.23 20.64 9.10
N ALA A 324 -38.75 19.42 9.06
CA ALA A 324 -40.17 19.17 8.78
C ALA A 324 -41.11 19.58 9.94
N THR A 325 -40.58 19.90 11.13
CA THR A 325 -41.40 20.35 12.27
C THR A 325 -42.07 21.70 12.00
N SER A 326 -43.30 21.85 12.51
CA SER A 326 -44.19 22.97 12.21
C SER A 326 -43.57 24.35 12.47
N ILE A 327 -42.68 24.48 13.45
CA ILE A 327 -42.10 25.76 13.88
C ILE A 327 -41.23 26.41 12.78
N TYR A 328 -40.47 25.63 12.01
CA TYR A 328 -39.61 26.17 10.95
C TYR A 328 -40.42 26.57 9.70
N LYS A 329 -41.41 25.74 9.33
CA LYS A 329 -42.38 26.09 8.28
C LYS A 329 -43.21 27.32 8.63
N ILE A 330 -43.53 27.51 9.91
CA ILE A 330 -44.20 28.72 10.41
C ILE A 330 -43.28 29.95 10.29
N LYS A 331 -42.00 29.85 10.68
CA LYS A 331 -41.03 30.95 10.50
C LYS A 331 -40.92 31.37 9.03
N ASP A 332 -40.76 30.43 8.12
CA ASP A 332 -40.67 30.73 6.68
C ASP A 332 -41.94 31.41 6.15
N LYS A 333 -43.12 30.96 6.60
CA LYS A 333 -44.40 31.59 6.24
C LYS A 333 -44.57 33.00 6.82
N VAL A 334 -44.07 33.24 8.03
CA VAL A 334 -44.12 34.54 8.72
C VAL A 334 -43.16 35.55 8.06
N PHE A 335 -41.97 35.10 7.63
CA PHE A 335 -40.95 35.96 7.03
C PHE A 335 -40.91 35.92 5.49
N ARG A 336 -41.85 35.21 4.84
CA ARG A 336 -41.86 34.96 3.38
C ARG A 336 -40.51 34.43 2.85
N SER A 337 -39.87 33.56 3.63
CA SER A 337 -38.58 32.95 3.31
C SER A 337 -38.78 31.56 2.71
N THR A 338 -37.95 31.18 1.73
CA THR A 338 -37.88 29.81 1.17
C THR A 338 -36.72 29.01 1.75
N LEU A 339 -35.98 29.58 2.69
CA LEU A 339 -34.68 29.07 3.13
C LEU A 339 -34.75 27.65 3.71
N THR A 340 -35.81 27.29 4.43
CA THR A 340 -35.95 25.92 4.97
C THR A 340 -36.21 24.92 3.86
N GLU A 341 -37.01 25.28 2.86
CA GLU A 341 -37.31 24.44 1.70
C GLU A 341 -36.06 24.24 0.84
N ASP A 342 -35.34 25.32 0.52
CA ASP A 342 -34.11 25.27 -0.27
C ASP A 342 -33.02 24.44 0.43
N ARG A 343 -32.83 24.60 1.75
CA ARG A 343 -31.89 23.77 2.52
C ARG A 343 -32.32 22.31 2.61
N THR A 344 -33.63 22.04 2.68
CA THR A 344 -34.15 20.67 2.65
C THR A 344 -33.92 20.02 1.29
N LYS A 345 -33.97 20.79 0.21
CA LYS A 345 -33.62 20.33 -1.14
C LYS A 345 -32.14 20.00 -1.24
N VAL A 346 -31.24 20.90 -0.81
CA VAL A 346 -29.78 20.63 -0.77
C VAL A 346 -29.48 19.35 0.02
N ALA A 347 -30.11 19.17 1.18
CA ALA A 347 -29.95 17.96 1.98
C ALA A 347 -30.49 16.69 1.29
N SER A 348 -31.54 16.80 0.46
CA SER A 348 -32.13 15.66 -0.26
C SER A 348 -31.29 15.26 -1.46
N ASP A 349 -30.79 16.24 -2.21
CA ASP A 349 -29.87 16.02 -3.32
C ASP A 349 -28.59 15.35 -2.80
N PHE A 350 -28.03 15.84 -1.69
CA PHE A 350 -26.85 15.25 -1.06
C PHE A 350 -27.04 13.77 -0.71
N VAL A 351 -28.17 13.40 -0.11
CA VAL A 351 -28.46 11.99 0.25
C VAL A 351 -28.58 11.12 -0.99
N THR A 352 -29.18 11.65 -2.07
CA THR A 352 -29.34 10.93 -3.34
C THR A 352 -27.98 10.65 -3.95
N GLU A 353 -27.17 11.70 -4.11
CA GLU A 353 -25.81 11.58 -4.68
C GLU A 353 -24.89 10.73 -3.80
N LEU A 354 -25.00 10.82 -2.47
CA LEU A 354 -24.26 9.95 -1.54
C LEU A 354 -24.67 8.48 -1.67
N THR A 355 -25.95 8.20 -1.94
CA THR A 355 -26.45 6.84 -2.16
C THR A 355 -25.92 6.28 -3.47
N GLU A 356 -25.94 7.07 -4.54
CA GLU A 356 -25.34 6.69 -5.82
C GLU A 356 -23.82 6.50 -5.72
N PHE A 357 -23.15 7.37 -4.96
CA PHE A 357 -21.73 7.23 -4.65
C PHE A 357 -21.45 5.89 -3.99
N LYS A 358 -22.22 5.53 -2.96
CA LYS A 358 -22.10 4.23 -2.26
C LYS A 358 -22.28 3.04 -3.21
N GLN A 359 -23.29 3.08 -4.08
CA GLN A 359 -23.55 1.99 -5.04
C GLN A 359 -22.39 1.76 -6.01
N LYS A 360 -21.58 2.79 -6.27
CA LYS A 360 -20.40 2.72 -7.15
C LYS A 360 -19.13 2.28 -6.42
N LEU A 361 -19.14 2.17 -5.09
CA LEU A 361 -17.98 1.73 -4.33
C LEU A 361 -17.74 0.24 -4.54
N ASN A 362 -16.52 -0.11 -4.94
CA ASN A 362 -16.06 -1.48 -4.96
C ASN A 362 -15.89 -1.98 -3.51
N THR A 363 -16.16 -3.26 -3.25
CA THR A 363 -16.06 -3.84 -1.90
C THR A 363 -14.65 -4.26 -1.51
N ASN A 364 -13.66 -3.99 -2.36
CA ASN A 364 -12.24 -4.26 -2.14
C ASN A 364 -11.44 -3.13 -2.78
N LEU A 365 -11.59 -1.90 -2.28
CA LEU A 365 -10.88 -0.76 -2.86
C LEU A 365 -9.38 -0.94 -2.67
N THR A 366 -8.62 -0.79 -3.75
CA THR A 366 -7.19 -0.56 -3.61
C THR A 366 -6.98 0.73 -2.82
N SER A 367 -5.81 0.91 -2.22
CA SER A 367 -5.49 2.17 -1.54
C SER A 367 -5.62 3.44 -2.38
N VAL A 368 -5.35 3.32 -3.70
CA VAL A 368 -5.40 4.46 -4.62
C VAL A 368 -6.86 4.79 -4.87
N GLU A 369 -7.66 3.76 -5.13
CA GLU A 369 -9.12 3.88 -5.22
C GLU A 369 -9.73 4.36 -3.90
N LEU A 370 -9.15 4.02 -2.75
CA LEU A 370 -9.55 4.50 -1.43
C LEU A 370 -9.26 5.99 -1.24
N ASP A 371 -8.05 6.46 -1.54
CA ASP A 371 -7.71 7.89 -1.46
C ASP A 371 -8.58 8.70 -2.43
N ASP A 372 -8.78 8.18 -3.65
CA ASP A 372 -9.64 8.81 -4.65
C ASP A 372 -11.12 8.77 -4.26
N THR A 373 -11.56 7.71 -3.58
CA THR A 373 -12.88 7.59 -2.96
C THR A 373 -13.06 8.65 -1.87
N ILE A 374 -12.11 8.78 -0.94
CA ILE A 374 -12.16 9.77 0.14
C ILE A 374 -12.16 11.20 -0.43
N LYS A 375 -11.32 11.49 -1.44
CA LYS A 375 -11.32 12.78 -2.14
C LYS A 375 -12.65 13.07 -2.83
N SER A 376 -13.20 12.09 -3.54
CA SER A 376 -14.47 12.23 -4.25
C SER A 376 -15.62 12.46 -3.28
N LEU A 377 -15.64 11.76 -2.14
CA LEU A 377 -16.61 11.98 -1.08
C LEU A 377 -16.46 13.37 -0.44
N ASN A 378 -15.23 13.81 -0.17
CA ASN A 378 -14.99 15.16 0.35
C ASN A 378 -15.39 16.25 -0.65
N LYS A 379 -15.17 16.02 -1.94
CA LYS A 379 -15.62 16.92 -3.02
C LYS A 379 -17.15 17.03 -3.02
N LEU A 380 -17.87 15.90 -3.00
CA LEU A 380 -19.32 15.85 -2.93
C LEU A 380 -19.87 16.64 -1.72
N ILE A 381 -19.26 16.45 -0.54
CA ILE A 381 -19.63 17.18 0.69
C ILE A 381 -19.36 18.68 0.53
N THR A 382 -18.23 19.05 -0.06
CA THR A 382 -17.85 20.46 -0.26
C THR A 382 -18.81 21.18 -1.20
N GLU A 383 -19.15 20.56 -2.33
CA GLU A 383 -20.10 21.12 -3.30
C GLU A 383 -21.46 21.40 -2.65
N HIS A 384 -21.94 20.51 -1.78
CA HIS A 384 -23.22 20.67 -1.09
C HIS A 384 -23.16 21.66 0.07
N GLU A 385 -22.02 21.77 0.75
CA GLU A 385 -21.77 22.81 1.76
C GLU A 385 -21.80 24.21 1.11
N GLU A 386 -21.13 24.37 -0.04
CA GLU A 386 -21.11 25.62 -0.80
C GLU A 386 -22.50 26.00 -1.32
N ARG A 387 -23.26 25.02 -1.85
CA ARG A 387 -24.68 25.21 -2.21
C ARG A 387 -25.51 25.69 -1.01
N ASN A 388 -25.32 25.11 0.18
CA ASN A 388 -26.01 25.57 1.39
C ASN A 388 -25.57 26.99 1.80
N ARG A 389 -24.28 27.32 1.72
CA ARG A 389 -23.73 28.62 2.09
C ARG A 389 -24.22 29.74 1.15
N ALA A 390 -24.41 29.43 -0.12
CA ALA A 390 -24.99 30.34 -1.12
C ALA A 390 -26.46 30.72 -0.79
N LEU A 391 -27.20 29.85 -0.09
CA LEU A 391 -28.55 30.17 0.39
C LEU A 391 -28.51 31.11 1.60
N ALA A 392 -27.69 30.77 2.60
CA ALA A 392 -27.38 31.62 3.75
C ALA A 392 -26.20 31.02 4.53
N GLY A 393 -25.34 31.88 5.08
CA GLY A 393 -24.26 31.46 5.97
C GLY A 393 -24.77 30.92 7.31
N GLY A 394 -24.05 29.95 7.86
CA GLY A 394 -24.28 29.31 9.14
C GLY A 394 -25.44 28.30 9.16
N GLY A 395 -25.76 27.84 10.36
CA GLY A 395 -26.93 27.01 10.64
C GLY A 395 -26.65 25.51 10.70
N ARG A 396 -27.68 24.75 11.09
CA ARG A 396 -27.56 23.33 11.46
C ARG A 396 -27.04 22.44 10.33
N LEU A 397 -27.40 22.73 9.07
CA LEU A 397 -26.92 21.96 7.91
C LEU A 397 -25.43 22.21 7.64
N GLU A 398 -24.96 23.46 7.75
CA GLU A 398 -23.53 23.77 7.62
C GLU A 398 -22.71 23.07 8.71
N SER A 399 -23.17 23.12 9.97
CA SER A 399 -22.52 22.38 11.06
C SER A 399 -22.44 20.87 10.82
N LYS A 400 -23.43 20.28 10.13
CA LYS A 400 -23.38 18.87 9.73
C LYS A 400 -22.32 18.63 8.67
N PHE A 401 -22.25 19.45 7.63
CA PHE A 401 -21.18 19.33 6.62
C PHE A 401 -19.79 19.51 7.22
N SER A 402 -19.58 20.47 8.13
CA SER A 402 -18.31 20.64 8.83
C SER A 402 -17.95 19.40 9.65
N SER A 403 -18.90 18.83 10.40
CA SER A 403 -18.68 17.59 11.16
C SER A 403 -18.35 16.39 10.27
N PHE A 404 -18.97 16.28 9.08
CA PHE A 404 -18.64 15.21 8.14
C PHE A 404 -17.22 15.34 7.58
N LYS A 405 -16.79 16.57 7.28
CA LYS A 405 -15.41 16.84 6.87
C LYS A 405 -14.43 16.51 7.99
N GLU A 406 -14.73 16.89 9.23
CA GLU A 406 -13.92 16.51 10.39
C GLU A 406 -13.85 14.99 10.56
N HIS A 407 -14.96 14.26 10.44
CA HIS A 407 -14.95 12.80 10.48
C HIS A 407 -14.15 12.18 9.32
N LEU A 408 -14.21 12.74 8.11
CA LEU A 408 -13.40 12.26 6.99
C LEU A 408 -11.92 12.56 7.15
N LEU A 409 -11.58 13.71 7.72
CA LEU A 409 -10.19 14.04 8.09
C LEU A 409 -9.70 13.13 9.22
N GLN A 410 -10.55 12.86 10.21
CA GLN A 410 -10.27 11.94 11.30
C GLN A 410 -10.07 10.54 10.74
N LEU A 411 -10.97 10.05 9.89
CA LEU A 411 -10.84 8.80 9.17
C LEU A 411 -9.51 8.76 8.43
N HIS A 412 -9.26 9.72 7.54
CA HIS A 412 -7.98 9.80 6.84
C HIS A 412 -6.79 9.76 7.81
N SER A 413 -6.86 10.46 8.95
CA SER A 413 -5.80 10.52 9.96
C SER A 413 -5.67 9.27 10.84
N GLU A 414 -6.75 8.54 11.13
CA GLU A 414 -6.75 7.30 11.93
C GLU A 414 -6.16 6.14 11.12
N TYR A 415 -6.34 6.20 9.81
CA TYR A 415 -5.78 5.28 8.83
C TYR A 415 -4.34 5.63 8.45
N THR A 416 -4.04 6.90 8.26
CA THR A 416 -2.69 7.39 7.92
C THR A 416 -1.89 7.85 9.15
N ASP A 417 -2.30 7.52 10.38
CA ASP A 417 -1.75 7.90 11.70
C ASP A 417 -0.87 9.17 11.77
N VAL A 418 -1.48 10.36 11.93
CA VAL A 418 -0.75 11.61 12.29
C VAL A 418 -0.62 11.81 13.81
N ALA A 419 -1.13 10.91 14.66
CA ALA A 419 -1.27 11.21 16.10
C ALA A 419 -0.41 10.42 17.09
N GLU A 420 0.65 9.71 16.68
CA GLU A 420 1.60 9.12 17.66
C GLU A 420 2.74 10.07 18.08
N GLN A 421 2.83 11.30 17.53
CA GLN A 421 3.86 12.29 17.94
C GLN A 421 3.34 13.56 18.63
N MET A 422 2.01 13.77 18.74
CA MET A 422 1.49 14.88 19.55
C MET A 422 1.18 14.52 21.01
N LYS A 423 1.51 13.29 21.46
CA LYS A 423 1.47 12.87 22.87
C LYS A 423 2.84 12.64 23.52
N LEU A 424 3.93 13.06 22.88
CA LEU A 424 5.18 13.39 23.56
C LEU A 424 5.42 14.91 23.49
N ARG A 425 4.40 15.69 23.86
CA ARG A 425 4.62 17.06 24.36
C ARG A 425 4.47 17.04 25.88
N ARG A 426 5.53 16.60 26.54
CA ARG A 426 6.20 17.26 27.67
C ARG A 426 7.58 16.67 27.86
#